data_AF-A0A356HZS3-F1
#
_entry.id   AF-A0A356HZS3-F1
#
_cell.length_a   1.000
_cell.length_b   1.000
_cell.length_c   1.000
_cell.angle_alpha   90.00
_cell.angle_beta   90.00
_cell.angle_gamma   90.00
#
_symmetry.space_group_name_H-M   'P 1'
#
loop_
_entity.id
_entity.type
_entity.pdbx_description
1 polymer ?
#
loop_
_entity_poly.entity_id
_entity_poly.type
_entity_poly.pdbx_seq_one_letter_code
_entity_poly.pdbx_strand_id
1 'polypeptide(L)' 'MIILVIIAALLFDFANGWNDSANAIATVVSTRVLSPFKAVLLAAALNFAGAYLSTKVAKAIGGSIVDPMAITMT' A
#
# COMPACT_ATOMS: atom_id res chain seq x y z
N MET A 1 7.65 5.57 -21.21
CA MET A 1 7.94 4.66 -20.07
C MET A 1 7.23 5.04 -18.78
N ILE A 2 7.19 6.32 -18.39
CA ILE A 2 6.60 6.76 -17.11
C ILE A 2 5.13 6.33 -16.93
N ILE A 3 4.28 6.50 -17.95
CA ILE A 3 2.86 6.10 -17.87
C ILE A 3 2.70 4.60 -17.59
N LEU A 4 3.53 3.76 -18.22
CA LEU A 4 3.56 2.31 -17.98
C LEU A 4 3.93 1.98 -16.54
N VAL A 5 4.93 2.68 -15.98
CA VAL A 5 5.35 2.52 -14.59
C VAL A 5 4.24 2.95 -13.63
N ILE A 6 3.54 4.06 -13.91
CA ILE A 6 2.41 4.52 -13.09
C ILE A 6 1.30 3.47 -13.07
N ILE A 7 0.93 2.92 -14.24
CA ILE A 7 -0.10 1.87 -14.33
C ILE A 7 0.33 0.63 -13.54
N ALA A 8 1.59 0.19 -13.68
CA ALA A 8 2.11 -0.95 -12.94
C ALA A 8 2.12 -0.70 -11.42
N ALA A 9 2.51 0.49 -10.98
CA ALA A 9 2.48 0.89 -9.57
C ALA A 9 1.06 0.89 -9.00
N LEU A 10 0.08 1.45 -9.73
CA LEU A 10 -1.32 1.43 -9.31
C LEU A 10 -1.89 0.01 -9.20
N LEU A 11 -1.56 -0.87 -10.14
CA LEU A 11 -1.97 -2.28 -10.07
C LEU A 11 -1.34 -3.01 -8.88
N PHE A 12 -0.05 -2.75 -8.63
CA PHE A 12 0.66 -3.30 -7.48
C PHE A 12 0.04 -2.81 -6.16
N ASP A 13 -0.17 -1.51 -6.01
CA ASP A 13 -0.78 -0.92 -4.80
C ASP A 13 -2.19 -1.44 -4.56
N PHE A 14 -2.99 -1.63 -5.62
CA PHE A 14 -4.32 -2.24 -5.51
C PHE A 14 -4.24 -3.68 -5.00
N ALA A 15 -3.35 -4.51 -5.56
CA ALA A 15 -3.17 -5.90 -5.14
C ALA A 15 -2.69 -6.00 -3.69
N ASN A 16 -1.75 -5.15 -3.28
CA ASN A 16 -1.27 -5.10 -1.89
C ASN A 16 -2.37 -4.65 -0.93
N GLY A 17 -3.14 -3.61 -1.27
CA GLY A 17 -4.23 -3.10 -0.45
C GLY A 17 -5.33 -4.14 -0.17
N TRP A 18 -5.61 -5.03 -1.14
CA TRP A 18 -6.55 -6.14 -0.95
C TRP A 18 -6.05 -7.14 0.11
N ASN A 19 -4.79 -7.52 0.02
CA ASN A 19 -4.18 -8.50 0.93
C ASN A 19 -4.04 -7.93 2.35
N ASP A 20 -3.59 -6.68 2.46
CA ASP A 20 -3.47 -5.98 3.74
C ASP A 20 -4.82 -5.78 4.42
N SER A 21 -5.86 -5.47 3.64
CA SER A 21 -7.22 -5.34 4.18
C SER A 21 -7.72 -6.67 4.77
N ALA A 22 -7.45 -7.81 4.12
CA ALA A 22 -7.82 -9.11 4.65
C ALA A 22 -7.13 -9.39 6.00
N ASN A 23 -5.84 -9.11 6.10
CA ASN A 23 -5.06 -9.30 7.33
C ASN A 23 -5.53 -8.38 8.47
N ALA A 24 -5.82 -7.11 8.16
CA ALA A 24 -6.28 -6.12 9.14
C ALA A 24 -7.69 -6.42 9.69
N ILE A 25 -8.55 -7.04 8.88
CA ILE A 25 -9.97 -7.26 9.19
C ILE A 25 -10.23 -8.62 9.84
N ALA A 26 -9.37 -9.61 9.57
CA ALA A 26 -9.55 -10.99 9.99
C ALA A 26 -9.87 -11.14 11.49
N THR A 27 -9.20 -10.38 12.36
CA THR A 27 -9.36 -10.47 13.82
C THR A 27 -10.72 -9.93 14.28
N VAL A 28 -11.11 -8.73 13.86
CA VAL A 28 -12.35 -8.06 14.29
C VAL A 28 -13.60 -8.69 13.67
N VAL A 29 -13.49 -9.29 12.48
CA VAL A 29 -14.60 -10.00 11.83
C VAL A 29 -14.74 -11.43 12.36
N SER A 30 -13.63 -12.13 12.61
CA SER A 30 -13.66 -13.48 13.22
C SER A 30 -14.27 -13.46 14.62
N THR A 31 -13.93 -12.44 15.42
CA THR A 31 -14.51 -12.24 16.77
C THR A 31 -15.92 -11.66 16.75
N ARG A 32 -16.47 -11.31 15.57
CA ARG A 32 -17.79 -10.69 15.38
C ARG A 32 -17.98 -9.36 16.15
N VAL A 33 -16.89 -8.71 16.53
CA VAL A 33 -16.91 -7.37 17.15
C VAL A 33 -17.39 -6.32 16.16
N LEU A 34 -17.06 -6.48 14.88
CA LEU A 34 -17.42 -5.54 13.83
C LEU A 34 -18.04 -6.25 12.62
N SER A 35 -19.01 -5.61 11.97
CA SER A 35 -19.56 -6.14 10.73
C SER A 35 -18.52 -6.05 9.59
N PRO A 36 -18.52 -7.00 8.63
CA PRO A 36 -17.52 -7.04 7.56
C PRO A 36 -17.38 -5.71 6.81
N PHE A 37 -18.50 -5.06 6.50
CA PHE A 37 -18.48 -3.79 5.79
C PHE A 37 -17.83 -2.65 6.59
N LYS A 38 -18.12 -2.56 7.90
CA LYS A 38 -17.50 -1.55 8.78
C LYS A 38 -16.00 -1.80 8.95
N ALA A 39 -15.59 -3.07 8.98
CA ALA A 39 -14.19 -3.43 9.07
C ALA A 39 -13.42 -3.07 7.78
N VAL A 40 -14.02 -3.30 6.61
CA VAL A 40 -13.44 -2.84 5.32
C VAL A 40 -13.30 -1.33 5.29
N LEU A 41 -14.32 -0.59 5.72
CA LEU A 41 -14.27 0.87 5.74
C LEU A 41 -13.14 1.40 6.65
N LEU A 42 -12.98 0.79 7.83
CA LEU A 42 -11.93 1.12 8.77
C LEU A 42 -10.54 0.77 8.21
N ALA A 43 -10.38 -0.42 7.62
CA ALA A 43 -9.13 -0.83 7.01
C ALA A 43 -8.73 0.08 5.85
N ALA A 44 -9.67 0.45 4.97
CA ALA A 44 -9.43 1.38 3.88
C ALA A 44 -8.99 2.76 4.39
N ALA A 45 -9.66 3.29 5.42
CA ALA A 45 -9.31 4.58 6.01
C ALA A 45 -7.91 4.56 6.63
N LEU A 46 -7.57 3.51 7.38
CA LEU A 46 -6.26 3.37 8.02
C LEU A 46 -5.13 3.09 7.01
N ASN A 47 -5.38 2.30 5.96
CA ASN A 47 -4.40 2.00 4.92
C ASN A 47 -4.08 3.28 4.12
N PHE A 48 -5.09 4.07 3.77
CA PHE A 48 -4.91 5.37 3.13
C PHE A 48 -4.18 6.37 4.03
N ALA A 49 -4.55 6.47 5.30
CA ALA A 49 -3.89 7.35 6.27
C ALA A 49 -2.41 6.95 6.47
N GLY A 50 -2.13 5.65 6.55
CA GLY A 50 -0.78 5.12 6.63
C GLY A 50 0.05 5.48 5.40
N ALA A 51 -0.49 5.28 4.20
CA ALA A 51 0.18 5.65 2.95
C ALA A 51 0.47 7.15 2.87
N TYR A 52 -0.48 8.01 3.27
CA TYR A 52 -0.30 9.47 3.25
C TYR A 52 0.77 9.96 4.25
N LEU A 53 0.82 9.37 5.45
CA LEU A 53 1.78 9.74 6.49
C LEU A 53 3.17 9.12 6.27
N SER A 54 3.26 8.03 5.49
CA SER A 54 4.49 7.26 5.35
C SER A 54 5.34 7.73 4.17
N THR A 55 6.22 8.70 4.43
CA THR A 55 7.27 9.12 3.46
C THR A 55 8.63 8.48 3.74
N LYS A 56 8.82 7.94 4.94
CA LYS A 56 10.08 7.35 5.40
C LYS A 56 10.36 5.99 4.75
N VAL A 57 9.34 5.16 4.57
CA VAL A 57 9.49 3.83 3.96
C VAL A 57 9.84 3.96 2.47
N ALA A 58 9.20 4.88 1.75
CA ALA A 58 9.50 5.15 0.35
C ALA A 58 10.98 5.56 0.14
N LYS A 59 11.51 6.42 1.03
CA LYS A 59 12.94 6.82 1.00
C LYS A 59 13.89 5.66 1.33
N ALA A 60 13.54 4.82 2.31
CA ALA A 60 14.36 3.68 2.70
C ALA A 60 14.46 2.63 1.58
N ILE A 61 13.34 2.33 0.92
CA ILE A 61 13.29 1.36 -0.18
C ILE A 61 13.93 1.94 -1.45
N GLY A 62 13.61 3.19 -1.80
CA GLY A 62 14.17 3.85 -3.00
C GLY A 62 15.70 3.96 -2.98
N GLY A 63 16.29 4.24 -1.81
CA GLY A 63 17.75 4.34 -1.66
C GLY A 63 18.50 3.01 -1.56
N SER A 64 17.80 1.89 -1.33
CA SER A 64 18.42 0.57 -1.16
C SER A 64 18.27 -0.37 -2.36
N ILE A 65 17.30 -0.10 -3.26
CA ILE A 65 17.05 -0.96 -4.43
C ILE A 65 17.83 -0.53 -5.67
N VAL A 66 18.05 0.77 -5.90
CA VAL A 66 18.82 1.26 -7.07
C VAL A 66 19.65 2.49 -6.69
N ASP A 67 20.91 2.53 -7.11
CA ASP A 67 21.75 3.74 -6.98
C ASP A 67 21.26 4.81 -7.98
N PRO A 68 20.73 5.96 -7.50
CA PRO A 68 20.21 7.01 -8.37
C PRO A 68 21.25 7.58 -9.34
N MET A 69 22.54 7.43 -9.03
CA MET A 69 23.63 7.93 -9.88
C MET A 69 23.96 7.01 -11.07
N ALA A 70 23.54 5.74 -11.02
CA ALA A 70 23.75 4.78 -12.09
C ALA A 70 22.64 4.81 -13.17
N ILE A 71 21.57 5.58 -12.95
CA ILE A 71 20.40 5.65 -13.84
C ILE A 71 20.58 6.79 -14.84
N THR A 72 20.92 6.47 -16.09
CA THR A 72 20.88 7.46 -17.18
C THR A 72 19.43 7.78 -17.51
N MET A 73 18.99 9.01 -17.20
CA MET A 73 17.68 9.52 -17.58
C MET A 73 17.70 9.96 -19.05
N THR A 74 17.63 9.00 -19.97
CA THR A 74 17.32 9.23 -21.39
C THR A 74 15.89 8.75 -21.66
#